data_AF-A0A519RYV9-F1
#
_entry.id   AF-A0A519RYV9-F1
#
_cell.length_a   1.000
_cell.length_b   1.000
_cell.length_c   1.000
_cell.angle_alpha   90.00
_cell.angle_beta   90.00
_cell.angle_gamma   90.00
#
_symmetry.space_group_name_H-M   'P 1'
#
loop_
_entity.id
_entity.type
_entity.pdbx_description
1 polymer ?
#
loop_
_entity_poly.entity_id
_entity_poly.type
_entity_poly.pdbx_seq_one_letter_code
_entity_poly.pdbx_strand_id
1 'polypeptide(L)' 'MHPQATRATAVGLLRWVLPQIPYKVHKLLTDNGIQFRNLPHHTQVGRHPIGQLCDEWGIEQRFTKPAHPWT' A
#
# COMPACT_ATOMS: atom_id res chain seq x y z
N MET A 1 -3.34 -10.65 -16.10
CA MET A 1 -2.26 -9.81 -15.53
C MET A 1 -2.55 -8.35 -15.86
N HIS A 2 -2.26 -7.41 -14.96
CA HIS A 2 -2.42 -5.98 -15.25
C HIS A 2 -1.22 -5.46 -16.05
N PRO A 3 -1.42 -4.65 -17.10
CA PRO A 3 -0.35 -4.21 -17.98
C PRO A 3 0.61 -3.20 -17.33
N GLN A 4 0.19 -2.54 -16.24
CA GLN A 4 0.96 -1.50 -15.55
C GLN A 4 0.73 -1.51 -14.04
N ALA A 5 1.79 -1.21 -13.29
CA ALA A 5 1.75 -0.99 -11.85
C ALA A 5 1.31 0.46 -11.57
N THR A 6 -0.01 0.66 -11.48
CA THR A 6 -0.62 1.95 -11.11
C THR A 6 -1.14 1.92 -9.68
N ARG A 7 -1.35 3.10 -9.08
CA ARG A 7 -2.01 3.25 -7.78
C ARG A 7 -3.38 2.59 -7.74
N ALA A 8 -4.19 2.80 -8.79
CA ALA A 8 -5.53 2.22 -8.89
C ALA A 8 -5.49 0.69 -8.97
N THR A 9 -4.55 0.15 -9.75
CA THR A 9 -4.31 -1.30 -9.83
C THR A 9 -3.93 -1.87 -8.47
N ALA A 10 -3.02 -1.23 -7.75
CA ALA A 10 -2.55 -1.70 -6.44
C ALA A 10 -3.68 -1.70 -5.38
N VAL A 11 -4.51 -0.65 -5.34
CA VAL A 11 -5.70 -0.59 -4.46
C VAL A 11 -6.71 -1.67 -4.83
N GLY A 12 -7.02 -1.83 -6.12
CA GLY A 12 -7.96 -2.84 -6.60
C GLY A 12 -7.53 -4.25 -6.25
N LEU A 13 -6.24 -4.55 -6.40
CA LEU A 13 -5.65 -5.83 -5.99
C LEU A 13 -5.85 -6.07 -4.49
N LEU A 14 -5.51 -5.11 -3.64
CA LEU A 14 -5.65 -5.28 -2.18
C LEU A 14 -7.11 -5.43 -1.76
N ARG A 15 -8.05 -4.65 -2.34
CA ARG A 15 -9.48 -4.82 -2.09
C ARG A 15 -9.99 -6.20 -2.48
N TRP A 16 -9.41 -6.82 -3.51
CA TRP A 16 -9.76 -8.17 -3.93
C TRP A 16 -9.11 -9.25 -3.05
N VAL A 17 -7.83 -9.11 -2.70
CA VAL A 17 -7.08 -10.14 -1.96
C VAL A 17 -7.41 -10.16 -0.47
N LEU A 18 -7.51 -9.01 0.20
CA LEU A 18 -7.67 -8.94 1.66
C LEU A 18 -8.86 -9.78 2.19
N PRO A 19 -10.06 -9.76 1.57
CA PRO A 19 -11.18 -10.60 2.00
C PRO A 19 -10.95 -12.12 1.83
N GLN A 20 -10.03 -12.53 0.95
CA GLN A 20 -9.75 -13.94 0.66
C GLN A 20 -8.72 -14.55 1.61
N ILE A 21 -8.01 -13.72 2.38
CA ILE A 21 -7.02 -14.22 3.35
C ILE A 21 -7.79 -14.72 4.59
N PRO A 22 -7.64 -15.99 5.00
CA PRO A 22 -8.39 -16.57 6.12
C PRO A 22 -7.90 -16.08 7.50
N TYR A 23 -7.00 -15.10 7.53
CA TYR A 23 -6.37 -14.54 8.72
C TYR A 23 -6.44 -13.02 8.70
N LYS A 24 -6.46 -12.42 9.89
CA LYS A 24 -6.35 -10.97 10.01
C LYS A 24 -4.95 -10.53 9.59
N VAL A 25 -4.88 -9.77 8.50
CA VAL A 25 -3.66 -9.06 8.12
C VAL A 25 -3.47 -7.92 9.13
N HIS A 26 -2.33 -7.90 9.82
CA HIS A 26 -2.02 -6.84 10.78
C HIS A 26 -1.11 -5.77 10.19
N LYS A 27 -0.29 -6.13 9.19
CA LYS A 27 0.74 -5.26 8.62
C LYS A 27 0.80 -5.43 7.11
N LEU A 28 1.00 -4.33 6.40
CA LEU A 28 1.28 -4.30 4.97
C LEU A 28 2.65 -3.65 4.77
N LEU A 29 3.64 -4.42 4.33
CA LEU A 29 4.98 -3.93 3.99
C LEU A 29 5.09 -3.72 2.49
N THR A 30 5.34 -2.48 2.06
CA THR A 30 5.53 -2.12 0.65
C THR A 30 6.88 -1.42 0.45
N ASP A 31 7.37 -1.41 -0.78
CA ASP A 31 8.45 -0.50 -1.13
C ASP A 31 7.98 0.97 -1.10
N ASN A 32 8.90 1.90 -1.38
CA ASN A 32 8.63 3.34 -1.41
C ASN A 32 8.12 3.84 -2.77
N GLY A 33 7.63 2.95 -3.63
CA GLY A 33 7.10 3.30 -4.95
C GLY A 33 5.89 4.24 -4.87
N ILE A 34 5.74 5.07 -5.91
CA ILE A 34 4.65 6.05 -6.01
C ILE A 34 3.25 5.40 -6.05
N GLN A 35 3.18 4.10 -6.31
CA GLN A 35 1.95 3.31 -6.26
C GLN A 35 1.47 3.06 -4.82
N PHE A 36 2.36 3.14 -3.83
CA PHE A 36 2.11 2.78 -2.43
C PHE A 36 2.25 3.98 -1.47
N ARG A 37 2.97 5.02 -1.88
CA ARG A 37 3.32 6.16 -1.05
C ARG A 37 3.20 7.47 -1.83
N ASN A 38 2.70 8.53 -1.19
CA ASN A 38 2.82 9.89 -1.72
C ASN A 38 4.30 10.30 -1.71
N LEU A 39 4.73 11.10 -2.69
CA LEU A 39 6.08 11.67 -2.63
C LEU A 39 6.21 12.59 -1.40
N PRO A 40 7.37 12.61 -0.72
CA PRO A 40 7.57 13.41 0.50
C PRO A 40 7.27 14.90 0.34
N HIS A 41 7.50 15.44 -0.86
CA HIS A 41 7.29 16.86 -1.17
C HIS A 41 5.82 17.20 -1.53
N HIS A 42 4.94 16.19 -1.64
CA HIS A 42 3.51 16.37 -1.88
C HIS A 42 2.74 16.36 -0.53
N THR A 43 3.07 17.31 0.33
CA THR A 43 2.58 17.39 1.72
C THR A 43 1.09 17.75 1.84
N GLN A 44 0.52 18.38 0.82
CA GLN A 44 -0.92 18.72 0.77
C GLN A 44 -1.79 17.57 0.25
N VAL A 45 -1.18 16.49 -0.24
CA VAL A 45 -1.91 15.32 -0.70
C VAL A 45 -2.19 14.48 0.54
N GLY A 46 -3.45 14.42 0.95
CA GLY A 46 -3.90 13.65 2.10
C GLY A 46 -3.49 12.17 2.05
N ARG A 47 -3.96 11.38 3.03
CA ARG A 47 -3.60 9.96 3.16
C ARG A 47 -3.69 9.22 1.81
N HIS A 48 -2.60 8.53 1.44
CA HIS A 48 -2.56 7.73 0.21
C HIS A 48 -3.70 6.67 0.22
N PRO A 49 -4.41 6.36 -0.87
CA PRO A 49 -5.49 5.38 -0.97
C PRO A 49 -5.18 4.01 -0.39
N ILE A 50 -3.94 3.51 -0.54
CA ILE A 50 -3.53 2.29 0.17
C ILE A 50 -3.48 2.51 1.68
N GLY A 51 -2.97 3.66 2.13
CA GLY A 51 -3.06 4.05 3.54
C GLY A 51 -4.50 4.16 4.02
N GLN A 52 -5.41 4.76 3.25
CA GLN A 52 -6.84 4.85 3.58
C GLN A 52 -7.47 3.44 3.68
N LEU A 53 -7.18 2.55 2.72
CA LEU A 53 -7.61 1.15 2.78
C LEU A 53 -7.04 0.43 4.00
N CYS A 54 -5.78 0.66 4.33
CA CYS A 54 -5.16 0.12 5.53
C CYS A 54 -5.87 0.62 6.80
N ASP A 55 -6.22 1.91 6.86
CA ASP A 55 -6.95 2.50 7.98
C ASP A 55 -8.36 1.88 8.09
N GLU A 56 -9.08 1.71 6.97
CA GLU A 56 -10.40 1.02 6.89
C GLU A 56 -10.34 -0.41 7.45
N TRP A 57 -9.25 -1.14 7.16
CA TRP A 57 -9.09 -2.55 7.54
C TRP A 57 -8.35 -2.75 8.88
N GLY A 58 -7.91 -1.68 9.53
CA GLY A 58 -7.10 -1.75 10.74
C GLY A 58 -5.73 -2.40 10.53
N ILE A 59 -5.13 -2.19 9.35
CA ILE A 59 -3.82 -2.70 8.93
C ILE A 59 -2.77 -1.61 9.12
N GLU A 60 -1.65 -1.93 9.77
CA GLU A 60 -0.52 -1.03 9.86
C GLU A 60 0.27 -1.01 8.54
N GLN A 61 0.32 0.14 7.85
CA GLN A 61 1.16 0.30 6.66
C GLN A 61 2.62 0.59 7.07
N ARG A 62 3.56 -0.19 6.54
CA ARG A 62 5.01 -0.05 6.70
C ARG A 62 5.71 0.07 5.35
N PHE A 63 6.88 0.71 5.35
CA PHE A 63 7.70 0.87 4.16
C PHE A 63 9.09 0.27 4.37
N THR A 64 9.68 -0.30 3.32
CA THR A 64 11.08 -0.72 3.34
C THR A 64 12.01 0.47 3.55
N LYS A 65 13.22 0.24 4.06
CA LYS A 65 14.22 1.31 4.11
C LYS A 65 14.68 1.64 2.67
N PRO A 66 14.91 2.92 2.32
CA PRO A 66 15.45 3.29 1.02
C PRO A 66 16.75 2.52 0.72
N ALA A 67 16.91 2.03 -0.51
CA ALA A 67 18.06 1.24 -0.96
C ALA A 67 18.33 -0.07 -0.17
N HIS A 68 17.37 -0.54 0.63
CA HIS A 68 17.49 -1.80 1.38
C HIS A 68 16.25 -2.68 1.13
N PRO A 69 16.25 -3.51 0.08
CA PRO A 69 15.09 -4.30 -0.32
C PRO A 69 14.76 -5.46 0.65
N TRP A 70 15.68 -5.80 1.58
CA TRP A 70 15.56 -6.93 2.52
C TRP A 70 15.24 -6.50 3.96
N THR A 71 14.49 -5.41 4.13
CA THR A 71 14.05 -4.90 5.45
C THR A 71 12.59 -5.15 5.71
#